data_AF-A0A1B8NV78-F1
#
_entry.id   AF-A0A1B8NV78-F1
#
_cell.length_a   1.000
_cell.length_b   1.000
_cell.length_c   1.000
_cell.angle_alpha   90.00
_cell.angle_beta   90.00
_cell.angle_gamma   90.00
#
_symmetry.space_group_name_H-M   'P 1'
#
loop_
_entity.id
_entity.type
_entity.pdbx_description
1 polymer ?
#
loop_
_entity_poly.entity_id
_entity_poly.type
_entity_poly.pdbx_seq_one_letter_code
_entity_poly.pdbx_strand_id
1 'polypeptide(L)' 'MPIEGRYHEQVRLLVSLLPFLDDEPCFALKGGMAINLFVQPFTRLSVDIDLAYLLLESRDEALSHYR' A
#
# COMPACT_ATOMS: atom_id res chain seq x y z
N MET A 1 -3.08 -10.08 -22.92
CA MET A 1 -2.87 -8.63 -23.07
C MET A 1 -1.46 -8.32 -22.58
N PRO A 2 -0.61 -7.63 -23.36
CA PRO A 2 0.66 -7.17 -22.82
C PRO A 2 0.38 -6.20 -21.69
N ILE A 3 1.10 -6.32 -20.59
CA ILE A 3 1.05 -5.32 -19.53
C ILE A 3 1.61 -4.03 -20.13
N GLU A 4 0.80 -2.98 -20.19
CA GLU A 4 1.22 -1.69 -20.73
C GLU A 4 2.39 -1.14 -19.91
N GLY A 5 3.46 -0.65 -20.56
CA GLY A 5 4.67 -0.21 -19.89
C GLY A 5 4.45 0.83 -18.78
N ARG A 6 3.35 1.59 -18.84
CA ARG A 6 2.95 2.55 -17.79
C ARG A 6 2.72 1.90 -16.42
N TYR A 7 2.21 0.67 -16.39
CA TYR A 7 1.90 -0.01 -15.13
C TYR A 7 3.17 -0.56 -14.47
N HIS A 8 4.21 -0.88 -15.27
CA HIS A 8 5.50 -1.29 -14.73
C HIS A 8 6.17 -0.18 -13.93
N GLU A 9 6.20 1.05 -14.45
CA GLU A 9 6.79 2.18 -13.72
C GLU A 9 5.99 2.53 -12.46
N GLN A 10 4.66 2.43 -12.51
CA GLN A 10 3.81 2.62 -11.32
C GLN A 10 4.11 1.58 -10.24
N VAL A 11 4.18 0.30 -10.59
CA VAL A 11 4.53 -0.76 -9.63
C VAL A 11 5.94 -0.57 -9.08
N ARG A 12 6.90 -0.19 -9.93
CA ARG A 12 8.28 0.07 -9.51
C ARG A 12 8.34 1.18 -8.47
N LEU A 13 7.57 2.26 -8.66
CA LEU A 13 7.44 3.33 -7.68
C LEU A 13 6.81 2.82 -6.37
N LEU A 14 5.69 2.11 -6.43
CA LEU A 14 5.02 1.59 -5.22
C LEU A 14 5.91 0.66 -4.39
N VAL A 15 6.63 -0.25 -5.05
CA VAL A 15 7.58 -1.14 -4.37
C VAL A 15 8.73 -0.35 -3.75
N SER A 16 9.21 0.71 -4.42
CA SER A 16 10.27 1.58 -3.87
C SER A 16 9.83 2.40 -2.65
N LEU A 17 8.51 2.57 -2.43
CA LEU A 17 7.97 3.26 -1.27
C LEU A 17 7.85 2.36 -0.03
N LEU A 18 7.87 1.03 -0.18
CA LEU A 18 7.66 0.09 0.93
C LEU A 18 8.63 0.30 2.10
N PRO A 19 9.94 0.57 1.91
CA PRO A 19 10.84 0.83 3.03
C PRO A 19 10.46 2.08 3.83
N PHE A 20 9.96 3.13 3.17
CA PHE A 20 9.52 4.35 3.85
C PHE A 20 8.22 4.14 4.65
N LEU A 21 7.40 3.15 4.25
CA LEU A 21 6.22 2.77 5.03
C LEU A 21 6.58 1.94 6.26
N ASP A 22 7.70 1.21 6.23
CA ASP A 22 8.21 0.46 7.38
C ASP A 22 8.69 1.39 8.50
N ASP A 23 9.20 2.58 8.14
CA ASP A 23 9.55 3.64 9.09
C ASP A 23 8.32 4.24 9.82
N GLU A 24 7.10 4.00 9.32
CA GLU A 24 5.86 4.56 9.84
C GLU A 24 4.99 3.50 10.55
N PRO A 25 5.18 3.26 11.86
CA PRO A 25 4.54 2.15 12.59
C PRO A 25 3.03 2.31 12.75
N CYS A 26 2.48 3.46 12.38
CA CYS A 26 1.03 3.70 12.39
C CYS A 26 0.33 3.12 11.16
N PHE A 27 1.06 2.62 10.16
CA PHE A 27 0.49 2.01 8.96
C PHE A 27 0.80 0.51 8.87
N ALA A 28 -0.18 -0.26 8.39
CA ALA A 28 0.03 -1.62 7.92
C ALA A 28 -0.39 -1.77 6.45
N LEU A 29 0.45 -2.41 5.65
CA LEU A 29 0.09 -2.80 4.29
C LEU A 29 -0.99 -3.88 4.30
N LYS A 30 -2.06 -3.69 3.53
CA LYS A 30 -3.17 -4.64 3.42
C LYS A 30 -3.56 -4.92 1.96
N GLY A 31 -4.63 -5.70 1.80
CA GLY A 31 -5.31 -5.86 0.51
C GLY A 31 -4.56 -6.72 -0.50
N GLY A 32 -4.91 -6.55 -1.78
CA GLY A 32 -4.42 -7.39 -2.87
C GLY A 32 -2.93 -7.25 -3.13
N MET A 33 -2.34 -6.09 -2.83
CA MET A 33 -0.89 -5.86 -2.91
C MET A 33 -0.13 -6.65 -1.83
N ALA A 34 -0.57 -6.59 -0.58
CA ALA A 34 0.07 -7.34 0.51
C ALA A 34 0.10 -8.84 0.21
N ILE A 35 -1.03 -9.38 -0.27
CA ILE A 35 -1.13 -10.79 -0.65
C ILE A 35 -0.17 -11.11 -1.80
N ASN A 36 -0.14 -10.28 -2.85
CA ASN A 36 0.70 -10.49 -4.04
C ASN A 36 2.21 -10.53 -3.71
N LEU A 37 2.66 -9.66 -2.80
CA LEU A 37 4.08 -9.49 -2.50
C LEU A 37 4.59 -10.44 -1.40
N PHE A 38 3.77 -10.69 -0.37
CA PHE A 38 4.24 -11.34 0.86
C PHE A 38 3.61 -12.70 1.14
N VAL A 39 2.49 -13.06 0.50
CA VAL A 39 1.75 -14.30 0.77
C VAL A 39 1.79 -15.26 -0.41
N GLN A 40 1.38 -14.81 -1.60
CA GLN A 40 1.46 -15.59 -2.82
C GLN A 40 1.61 -14.69 -4.06
N PRO A 41 2.46 -15.06 -5.02
CA PRO A 41 2.55 -14.33 -6.27
C PRO A 41 1.29 -14.53 -7.12
N PHE A 42 0.79 -13.45 -7.70
CA PHE A 42 -0.28 -13.46 -8.69
C PHE A 42 0.24 -13.12 -10.09
N THR A 43 -0.46 -13.60 -11.13
CA THR A 43 -0.15 -13.28 -12.54
C THR A 43 -0.65 -11.88 -12.97
N ARG A 44 -0.84 -10.97 -12.02
CA ARG A 44 -1.29 -9.58 -12.23
C ARG A 44 -0.39 -8.60 -11.50
N LEU A 45 -0.34 -7.36 -11.99
CA LEU A 45 0.26 -6.25 -11.25
C LEU A 45 -0.71 -5.68 -10.19
N SER A 46 -0.16 -5.22 -9.07
CA SER A 46 -0.87 -4.41 -8.07
C SER A 46 -0.44 -2.95 -8.26
N VAL A 47 -1.33 -2.13 -8.81
CA VAL A 47 -1.03 -0.75 -9.23
C VAL A 47 -1.50 0.30 -8.21
N ASP A 48 -2.08 -0.17 -7.12
CA ASP A 48 -2.59 0.56 -5.97
C ASP A 48 -1.90 0.07 -4.69
N ILE A 49 -1.83 0.95 -3.69
CA ILE A 49 -1.36 0.60 -2.35
C ILE A 49 -2.46 0.88 -1.33
N ASP A 50 -2.72 -0.14 -0.52
CA ASP A 50 -3.74 -0.14 0.51
C ASP A 50 -3.07 -0.13 1.88
N LEU A 51 -3.28 0.92 2.66
CA LEU A 51 -2.79 1.02 4.04
C LEU A 51 -3.96 0.97 5.03
N ALA A 52 -3.76 0.29 6.15
CA ALA A 52 -4.58 0.42 7.35
C ALA A 52 -3.88 1.35 8.32
N TYR A 53 -4.60 2.33 8.84
CA TYR A 53 -4.14 3.10 9.99
C TYR A 53 -4.40 2.31 11.27
N LEU A 54 -3.36 2.11 12.08
CA LEU A 54 -3.36 1.20 13.21
C LEU A 54 -3.76 1.85 14.54
N LEU A 55 -3.67 3.18 14.65
CA LEU A 55 -4.06 3.82 15.90
C LEU A 55 -5.57 3.72 16.06
N LEU A 56 -5.99 3.14 17.18
CA LEU A 56 -7.39 2.99 17.56
C LEU A 56 -7.88 4.27 18.23
N GLU A 57 -7.94 5.34 17.43
CA GLU A 57 -8.57 6.59 17.83
C GLU A 57 -10.03 6.62 17.35
N SER A 58 -10.87 7.39 18.04
CA SER A 58 -12.22 7.63 17.55
C SER A 58 -12.18 8.37 16.20
N ARG A 59 -13.23 8.24 15.40
CA ARG A 59 -13.32 8.95 14.11
C ARG A 59 -13.10 10.45 14.25
N ASP A 60 -13.64 11.05 15.31
CA ASP A 60 -13.56 12.49 15.53
C ASP A 60 -12.13 12.94 15.89
N GLU A 61 -11.42 12.14 16.69
CA GLU A 61 -10.00 12.34 17.00
C GLU A 61 -9.14 12.23 15.74
N ALA A 62 -9.34 11.17 14.95
CA ALA A 62 -8.61 10.97 13.70
C ALA A 62 -8.78 12.15 12.74
N LEU A 63 -10.01 12.61 12.53
CA LEU A 63 -10.30 13.73 11.64
C LEU A 63 -9.67 15.06 12.11
N SER A 64 -9.33 15.20 13.39
CA SER A 64 -8.69 16.40 13.93
C SER A 64 -7.22 16.52 13.53
N HIS A 65 -6.53 15.42 13.24
CA HIS A 65 -5.12 15.40 12.85
C HIS A 65 -4.87 15.86 11.40
N TYR A 66 -5.90 15.88 10.57
CA TYR A 66 -5.81 16.18 9.12
C TYR A 66 -6.41 17.55 8.73
N ARG A 67 -6.61 18.46 9.70
CA ARG A 67 -7.15 19.81 9.48
C ARG A 67 -6.08 20.89 9.36
#